data_AF-A0A9Q0ZRP0-F1
#
_entry.id   AF-A0A9Q0ZRP0-F1
#
_cell.length_a   1.000
_cell.length_b   1.000
_cell.length_c   1.000
_cell.angle_alpha   90.00
_cell.angle_beta   90.00
_cell.angle_gamma   90.00
#
_symmetry.space_group_name_H-M   'P 1'
#
loop_
_entity.id
_entity.type
_entity.pdbx_description
1 polymer ?
#
loop_
_entity_poly.entity_id
_entity_poly.type
_entity_poly.pdbx_seq_one_letter_code
_entity_poly.pdbx_strand_id
1 'polypeptide(L)'
;MDSKHIFGGAVAAFLFGFVVLYSSRRREKIKASEKTRTKKNLKSSGNGVCRSNFAGNTDVIIVGAGVAGSALAYALAKTVFSFAAVHKDGKRSANSYPSHASGRGFHHGRFVQKLREKAASRPNVNLEQGTVTSLVEENGSIKGVLYKTKAGQELAASASLTIVCDGCFSNLRSNLCSPKVKIPHYI
;
A
#
# COMPACT_ATOMS: atom_id res chain seq x y z
N MET A 1 -40.30 6.08 -45.31
CA MET A 1 -39.36 6.84 -44.45
C MET A 1 -38.87 5.88 -43.37
N ASP A 2 -37.73 5.27 -43.62
CA ASP A 2 -37.34 4.01 -42.97
C ASP A 2 -36.70 4.26 -41.61
N SER A 3 -37.48 4.05 -40.56
CA SER A 3 -37.08 4.24 -39.15
C SER A 3 -36.03 3.25 -38.63
N LYS A 4 -35.46 2.40 -39.50
CA LYS A 4 -34.51 1.33 -39.12
C LYS A 4 -33.04 1.80 -39.12
N HIS A 5 -32.72 2.93 -39.74
CA HIS A 5 -31.34 3.43 -39.81
C HIS A 5 -30.99 4.46 -38.72
N ILE A 6 -31.97 5.01 -38.00
CA ILE A 6 -31.74 6.03 -36.96
C ILE A 6 -31.30 5.37 -35.64
N PHE A 7 -31.80 4.18 -35.32
CA PHE A 7 -31.48 3.50 -34.05
C PHE A 7 -30.07 2.87 -34.05
N GLY A 8 -29.60 2.39 -35.21
CA GLY A 8 -28.27 1.79 -35.34
C GLY A 8 -27.13 2.82 -35.16
N GLY A 9 -27.31 4.05 -35.63
CA GLY A 9 -26.33 5.13 -35.49
C GLY A 9 -26.16 5.59 -34.04
N ALA A 10 -27.25 5.65 -33.27
CA ALA A 10 -27.22 6.09 -31.88
C ALA A 10 -26.47 5.10 -30.97
N VAL A 11 -26.66 3.80 -31.15
CA VAL A 11 -25.97 2.76 -30.36
C VAL A 11 -24.47 2.72 -30.69
N ALA A 12 -24.11 2.85 -31.97
CA ALA A 12 -22.72 2.89 -32.40
C ALA A 12 -21.97 4.12 -31.82
N ALA A 13 -22.60 5.30 -31.82
CA ALA A 13 -22.03 6.51 -31.25
C ALA A 13 -21.84 6.39 -29.72
N PHE A 14 -22.77 5.73 -29.01
CA PHE A 14 -22.66 5.52 -27.56
C PHE A 14 -21.52 4.57 -27.21
N LEU A 15 -21.34 3.48 -27.96
CA LEU A 15 -20.24 2.54 -27.75
C LEU A 15 -18.88 3.15 -28.09
N PHE A 16 -18.78 3.92 -29.18
CA PHE A 16 -17.55 4.63 -29.53
C PHE A 16 -17.20 5.70 -28.49
N GLY A 17 -18.19 6.45 -28.00
CA GLY A 17 -18.02 7.42 -26.92
C GLY A 17 -17.53 6.77 -25.62
N PHE A 18 -18.07 5.60 -25.26
CA PHE A 18 -17.61 4.82 -24.11
C PHE A 18 -16.18 4.29 -24.29
N VAL A 19 -15.79 3.82 -25.48
CA VAL A 19 -14.42 3.37 -25.77
C VAL A 19 -13.41 4.54 -25.73
N VAL A 20 -13.78 5.72 -26.25
CA VAL A 20 -12.94 6.93 -26.19
C VAL A 20 -12.82 7.45 -24.75
N LEU A 21 -13.89 7.45 -23.96
CA LEU A 21 -13.84 7.82 -22.54
C LEU A 21 -13.07 6.80 -21.69
N TYR A 22 -13.23 5.51 -21.98
CA TYR A 22 -12.52 4.43 -21.30
C TYR A 22 -11.02 4.45 -21.62
N SER A 23 -10.64 4.67 -22.88
CA SER A 23 -9.23 4.82 -23.29
C SER A 23 -8.61 6.13 -22.78
N SER A 24 -9.38 7.22 -22.69
CA SER A 24 -8.92 8.48 -22.09
C SER A 24 -8.65 8.35 -20.59
N ARG A 25 -9.51 7.64 -19.82
CA ARG A 25 -9.25 7.33 -18.41
C ARG A 25 -8.06 6.38 -18.22
N ARG A 26 -7.75 5.53 -19.20
CA ARG A 26 -6.55 4.69 -19.21
C ARG A 26 -5.28 5.51 -19.50
N ARG A 27 -5.37 6.57 -20.31
CA ARG A 27 -4.25 7.48 -20.63
C ARG A 27 -3.83 8.38 -19.47
N GLU A 28 -4.75 8.81 -18.60
CA GLU A 28 -4.42 9.51 -17.34
C GLU A 28 -3.50 8.67 -16.43
N LYS A 29 -3.76 7.35 -16.33
CA LYS A 29 -2.90 6.43 -15.57
C LYS A 29 -1.56 6.15 -16.24
N ILE A 30 -1.49 6.14 -17.57
CA ILE A 30 -0.24 5.88 -18.31
C ILE A 30 0.67 7.12 -18.31
N LYS A 31 0.15 8.34 -18.45
CA LYS A 31 0.95 9.57 -18.37
C LYS A 31 1.50 9.86 -16.96
N ALA A 32 0.85 9.35 -15.91
CA ALA A 32 1.39 9.38 -14.54
C ALA A 32 2.54 8.38 -14.31
N SER A 33 2.71 7.39 -15.20
CA SER A 33 3.70 6.31 -15.07
C SER A 33 4.96 6.52 -15.92
N GLU A 34 4.98 7.50 -16.83
CA GLU A 34 6.08 7.76 -17.77
C GLU A 34 6.72 9.15 -17.56
N LYS A 35 6.94 9.54 -16.30
CA LYS A 35 7.81 10.68 -15.95
C LYS A 35 8.74 10.38 -14.77
N THR A 36 9.18 9.13 -14.64
CA THR A 36 10.18 8.73 -13.64
C THR A 36 11.24 7.80 -14.23
N ARG A 37 11.64 8.08 -15.47
CA ARG A 37 12.83 7.47 -16.06
C ARG A 37 13.49 8.52 -16.93
N THR A 38 14.39 9.30 -16.32
CA THR A 38 15.64 9.84 -16.90
C THR A 38 16.10 11.02 -16.05
N LYS A 39 17.32 10.88 -15.51
CA LYS A 39 18.08 11.84 -14.66
C LYS A 39 17.47 12.00 -13.26
N LYS A 40 18.23 11.95 -12.16
CA LYS A 40 19.61 12.42 -11.98
C LYS A 40 20.11 11.93 -10.63
N ASN A 41 21.40 11.56 -10.62
CA ASN A 41 22.26 11.58 -9.44
C ASN A 41 22.07 12.94 -8.75
N LEU A 42 21.58 12.97 -7.50
CA LEU A 42 21.51 14.20 -6.71
C LEU A 42 22.10 13.93 -5.33
N LYS A 43 23.40 14.22 -5.24
CA LYS A 43 24.03 14.68 -4.01
C LYS A 43 23.49 16.09 -3.71
N SER A 44 22.85 16.27 -2.56
CA SER A 44 22.61 17.55 -1.87
C SER A 44 22.08 17.16 -0.48
N SER A 45 22.79 17.32 0.65
CA SER A 45 23.33 18.56 1.24
C SER A 45 22.32 19.69 1.16
N GLY A 46 21.65 19.99 2.28
CA GLY A 46 20.70 21.09 2.40
C GLY A 46 19.54 20.77 3.34
N ASN A 47 19.65 21.25 4.57
CA ASN A 47 18.62 21.17 5.61
C ASN A 47 17.28 21.73 5.13
N GLY A 48 16.30 20.85 4.94
CA GLY A 48 14.92 21.21 4.62
C GLY A 48 13.95 20.36 5.46
N VAL A 49 14.00 20.52 6.78
CA VAL A 49 13.06 19.84 7.69
C VAL A 49 11.71 20.55 7.60
N CYS A 50 10.83 20.07 6.72
CA CYS A 50 9.39 20.35 6.85
C CYS A 50 8.86 19.53 8.03
N ARG A 51 8.88 20.14 9.22
CA ARG A 51 8.29 19.60 10.45
C ARG A 51 6.79 19.44 10.23
N SER A 52 6.31 18.20 10.17
CA SER A 52 4.92 17.93 10.50
C SER A 52 4.77 18.05 12.02
N ASN A 53 3.65 18.60 12.48
CA ASN A 53 3.35 18.78 13.91
C ASN A 53 2.95 17.45 14.59
N PHE A 54 3.62 16.33 14.29
CA PHE A 54 3.54 15.13 15.13
C PHE A 54 4.52 15.27 16.31
N ALA A 55 4.27 16.27 17.15
CA ALA A 55 4.89 16.43 18.46
C ALA A 55 4.24 15.49 19.49
N GLY A 56 3.89 14.28 19.07
CA GLY A 56 3.32 13.23 19.91
C GLY A 56 4.15 11.97 19.72
N ASN A 57 4.70 11.43 20.82
CA ASN A 57 5.45 10.18 20.83
C ASN A 57 4.64 9.09 20.14
N THR A 58 4.95 8.83 18.87
CA THR A 58 4.41 7.69 18.13
C THR A 58 5.42 6.57 18.28
N ASP A 59 5.05 5.49 18.97
CA ASP A 59 5.98 4.41 19.26
C ASP A 59 6.27 3.57 18.01
N VAL A 60 5.25 3.37 17.16
CA VAL A 60 5.31 2.49 16.00
C VAL A 60 4.63 3.12 14.78
N ILE A 61 5.34 3.15 13.65
CA ILE A 61 4.79 3.45 12.32
C ILE A 61 4.64 2.15 11.53
N ILE A 62 3.46 1.92 10.95
CA ILE A 62 3.21 0.80 10.04
C ILE A 62 2.98 1.35 8.63
N VAL A 63 3.88 1.02 7.70
CA VAL A 63 3.78 1.42 6.29
C VAL A 63 2.97 0.39 5.52
N GLY A 64 1.79 0.80 5.05
CA GLY A 64 0.91 -0.03 4.22
C GLY A 64 -0.27 -0.62 4.99
N ALA A 65 -1.46 -0.07 4.78
CA ALA A 65 -2.71 -0.56 5.36
C ALA A 65 -3.31 -1.73 4.54
N GLY A 66 -2.50 -2.72 4.19
CA GLY A 66 -2.94 -3.95 3.52
C GLY A 66 -3.53 -4.96 4.50
N VAL A 67 -3.56 -6.24 4.10
CA VAL A 67 -3.95 -7.35 4.99
C VAL A 67 -3.02 -7.41 6.20
N ALA A 68 -1.70 -7.46 5.97
CA ALA A 68 -0.70 -7.55 7.03
C ALA A 68 -0.71 -6.32 7.95
N GLY A 69 -0.59 -5.11 7.38
CA GLY A 69 -0.51 -3.89 8.18
C GLY A 69 -1.76 -3.60 9.01
N SER A 70 -2.97 -3.81 8.47
CA SER A 70 -4.21 -3.58 9.22
C SER A 70 -4.39 -4.60 10.35
N ALA A 71 -4.09 -5.87 10.09
CA ALA A 71 -4.15 -6.92 11.11
C ALA A 71 -3.12 -6.68 12.22
N LEU A 72 -1.90 -6.30 11.84
CA LEU A 72 -0.83 -5.97 12.78
C LEU A 72 -1.22 -4.75 13.63
N ALA A 73 -1.68 -3.66 13.01
CA ALA A 73 -2.13 -2.47 13.74
C ALA A 73 -3.20 -2.82 14.77
N TYR A 74 -4.19 -3.63 14.39
CA TYR A 74 -5.24 -4.10 15.31
C TYR A 74 -4.68 -4.94 16.47
N ALA A 75 -3.71 -5.82 16.19
CA ALA A 75 -3.09 -6.70 17.17
C ALA A 75 -2.20 -5.94 18.14
N LEU A 76 -1.31 -5.06 17.64
CA LEU A 76 -0.43 -4.23 18.47
C LEU A 76 -1.25 -3.34 19.39
N ALA A 77 -2.31 -2.74 18.84
CA ALA A 77 -3.19 -1.92 19.63
C ALA A 77 -3.95 -2.71 20.72
N LYS A 78 -3.97 -4.06 20.65
CA LYS A 78 -4.57 -4.97 21.65
C LYS A 78 -3.62 -5.32 22.80
N THR A 79 -2.32 -5.27 22.59
CA THR A 79 -1.35 -5.92 23.48
C THR A 79 -0.30 -4.94 23.97
N VAL A 80 -0.02 -4.94 25.28
CA VAL A 80 1.30 -4.59 25.82
C VAL A 80 2.09 -5.91 25.75
N PHE A 81 3.06 -5.99 24.85
CA PHE A 81 3.52 -7.22 24.17
C PHE A 81 3.88 -8.45 25.02
N SER A 82 3.61 -9.64 24.46
CA SER A 82 4.51 -10.81 24.41
C SER A 82 4.03 -11.77 23.32
N PHE A 83 4.88 -12.11 22.36
CA PHE A 83 4.58 -13.08 21.30
C PHE A 83 5.66 -14.15 21.23
N ALA A 84 5.26 -15.43 21.26
CA ALA A 84 6.09 -16.57 20.93
C ALA A 84 5.67 -17.10 19.55
N ALA A 85 6.60 -17.15 18.59
CA ALA A 85 6.38 -17.74 17.28
C ALA A 85 6.98 -19.16 17.28
N VAL A 86 6.12 -20.18 17.08
CA VAL A 86 6.55 -21.57 16.89
C VAL A 86 6.60 -21.86 15.40
N HIS A 87 7.80 -22.13 14.88
CA HIS A 87 8.00 -22.68 13.54
C HIS A 87 7.82 -24.20 13.60
N LYS A 88 7.04 -24.79 12.69
CA LYS A 88 6.83 -26.25 12.63
C LYS A 88 7.54 -26.82 11.41
N ASP A 89 8.46 -27.76 11.68
CA ASP A 89 9.30 -28.40 10.68
C ASP A 89 8.52 -29.12 9.57
N GLY A 90 9.08 -29.03 8.37
CA GLY A 90 8.46 -29.46 7.13
C GLY A 90 8.29 -30.98 7.00
N LYS A 91 7.04 -31.41 6.86
CA LYS A 91 6.68 -32.59 6.08
C LYS A 91 5.54 -32.23 5.13
N ARG A 92 5.80 -32.32 3.82
CA ARG A 92 4.76 -32.22 2.78
C ARG A 92 3.77 -33.35 3.00
N SER A 93 2.57 -32.99 3.38
CA SER A 93 1.41 -33.87 3.49
C SER A 93 0.35 -33.34 2.54
N ALA A 94 -0.19 -34.22 1.70
CA ALA A 94 -1.31 -33.92 0.82
C ALA A 94 -2.54 -33.67 1.71
N ASN A 95 -2.78 -32.41 2.08
CA ASN A 95 -3.66 -32.08 3.20
C ASN A 95 -5.06 -31.71 2.74
N SER A 96 -5.98 -32.65 2.92
CA SER A 96 -7.34 -32.29 3.33
C SER A 96 -7.25 -31.37 4.55
N TYR A 97 -8.07 -30.31 4.61
CA TYR A 97 -8.14 -29.47 5.80
C TYR A 97 -8.38 -30.38 7.03
N PRO A 98 -7.74 -30.12 8.19
CA PRO A 98 -8.10 -30.84 9.41
C PRO A 98 -9.61 -30.71 9.65
N SER A 99 -10.25 -31.73 10.24
CA SER A 99 -11.72 -31.90 10.31
C SER A 99 -12.54 -30.69 10.80
N HIS A 100 -11.89 -29.70 11.42
CA HIS A 100 -12.50 -28.48 11.96
C HIS A 100 -12.01 -27.18 11.31
N ALA A 101 -11.18 -27.24 10.27
CA ALA A 101 -10.75 -26.08 9.52
C ALA A 101 -11.49 -25.98 8.19
N SER A 102 -11.98 -24.79 7.87
CA SER A 102 -12.60 -24.50 6.58
C SER A 102 -12.00 -23.21 6.02
N GLY A 103 -11.64 -23.23 4.74
CA GLY A 103 -11.33 -22.00 4.00
C GLY A 103 -12.55 -21.09 3.89
N ARG A 104 -12.30 -19.80 3.61
CA ARG A 104 -13.34 -18.81 3.34
C ARG A 104 -12.99 -18.04 2.07
N GLY A 105 -13.91 -18.02 1.12
CA GLY A 105 -13.86 -17.11 -0.03
C GLY A 105 -14.46 -15.76 0.34
N PHE A 106 -13.84 -14.67 -0.10
CA PHE A 106 -14.34 -13.32 0.13
C PHE A 106 -13.84 -12.36 -0.95
N HIS A 107 -14.55 -11.24 -1.12
CA HIS A 107 -14.05 -10.15 -1.96
C HIS A 107 -12.87 -9.46 -1.27
N HIS A 108 -11.69 -9.51 -1.88
CA HIS A 108 -10.45 -8.94 -1.32
C HIS A 108 -10.61 -7.48 -0.86
N GLY A 109 -11.19 -6.61 -1.71
CA GLY A 109 -11.40 -5.21 -1.36
C GLY A 109 -12.28 -5.01 -0.12
N ARG A 110 -13.41 -5.73 -0.03
CA ARG A 110 -14.31 -5.68 1.13
C ARG A 110 -13.63 -6.21 2.40
N PHE A 111 -12.84 -7.27 2.27
CA PHE A 111 -12.10 -7.85 3.39
C PHE A 111 -11.05 -6.87 3.93
N VAL A 112 -10.22 -6.29 3.06
CA VAL A 112 -9.19 -5.31 3.46
C VAL A 112 -9.83 -4.06 4.06
N GLN A 113 -10.94 -3.57 3.50
CA GLN A 113 -11.65 -2.43 4.05
C GLN A 113 -12.15 -2.71 5.48
N LYS A 114 -12.78 -3.86 5.71
CA LYS A 114 -13.23 -4.25 7.06
C LYS A 114 -12.07 -4.36 8.06
N LEU A 115 -10.90 -4.86 7.62
CA LEU A 115 -9.71 -4.88 8.47
C LEU A 115 -9.25 -3.48 8.87
N ARG A 116 -9.25 -2.53 7.91
CA ARG A 116 -8.89 -1.12 8.18
C ARG A 116 -9.86 -0.47 9.15
N GLU A 117 -11.15 -0.64 8.92
CA GLU A 117 -12.22 -0.13 9.80
C GLU A 117 -12.05 -0.68 11.23
N LYS A 118 -11.75 -1.98 11.37
CA LYS A 118 -11.55 -2.62 12.67
C LYS A 118 -10.27 -2.16 13.38
N ALA A 119 -9.20 -1.88 12.64
CA ALA A 119 -7.98 -1.30 13.20
C ALA A 119 -8.21 0.14 13.65
N ALA A 120 -8.86 0.96 12.82
CA ALA A 120 -9.15 2.38 13.09
C ALA A 120 -10.20 2.57 14.21
N SER A 121 -11.03 1.57 14.50
CA SER A 121 -11.96 1.64 15.63
C SER A 121 -11.26 1.62 17.00
N ARG A 122 -9.93 1.54 17.04
CA ARG A 122 -9.15 1.51 18.29
C ARG A 122 -8.63 2.90 18.62
N PRO A 123 -8.71 3.33 19.90
CA PRO A 123 -8.37 4.70 20.29
C PRO A 123 -6.87 5.04 20.13
N ASN A 124 -6.01 4.03 20.11
CA ASN A 124 -4.56 4.13 19.98
C ASN A 124 -4.05 3.87 18.56
N VAL A 125 -4.93 3.83 17.56
CA VAL A 125 -4.56 3.67 16.15
C VAL A 125 -4.99 4.93 15.41
N ASN A 126 -4.02 5.64 14.85
CA ASN A 126 -4.29 6.72 13.91
C ASN A 126 -3.98 6.24 12.48
N LEU A 127 -4.95 6.37 11.58
CA LEU A 127 -4.82 5.94 10.19
C LEU A 127 -4.72 7.15 9.28
N GLU A 128 -3.56 7.34 8.67
CA GLU A 128 -3.31 8.44 7.75
C GLU A 128 -3.21 7.94 6.31
N GLN A 129 -3.82 8.69 5.39
CA GLN A 129 -3.76 8.35 3.98
C GLN A 129 -2.65 9.12 3.25
N GLY A 130 -1.63 8.38 2.84
CA GLY A 130 -0.52 8.88 2.03
C GLY A 130 0.29 7.75 1.40
N THR A 131 1.22 8.12 0.54
CA THR A 131 2.18 7.20 -0.07
C THR A 131 3.55 7.47 0.54
N VAL A 132 4.12 6.48 1.22
CA VAL A 132 5.49 6.57 1.74
C VAL A 132 6.48 6.59 0.58
N THR A 133 7.37 7.57 0.58
CA THR A 133 8.37 7.81 -0.46
C THR A 133 9.74 7.25 -0.08
N SER A 134 10.15 7.43 1.18
CA SER A 134 11.43 6.93 1.69
C SER A 134 11.42 6.74 3.21
N LEU A 135 12.45 6.06 3.72
CA LEU A 135 12.71 5.95 5.15
C LEU A 135 13.62 7.09 5.60
N VAL A 136 13.38 7.58 6.81
CA VAL A 136 14.28 8.54 7.48
C VAL A 136 15.29 7.73 8.28
N GLU A 137 16.55 7.80 7.91
CA GLU A 137 17.66 7.09 8.54
C GLU A 137 18.64 8.08 9.17
N GLU A 138 18.99 7.86 10.43
CA GLU A 138 19.95 8.66 11.19
C GLU A 138 20.92 7.71 11.89
N ASN A 139 22.22 7.87 11.65
CA ASN A 139 23.29 7.04 12.24
C ASN A 139 23.07 5.53 12.06
N GLY A 140 22.59 5.09 10.88
CA GLY A 140 22.31 3.68 10.60
C GLY A 140 21.01 3.14 11.23
N SER A 141 20.23 4.01 11.88
CA SER A 141 18.98 3.66 12.56
C SER A 141 17.80 4.34 11.89
N ILE A 142 16.74 3.59 11.59
CA ILE A 142 15.50 4.14 11.02
C ILE A 142 14.74 4.90 12.11
N LYS A 143 14.49 6.19 11.87
CA LYS A 143 13.76 7.09 12.79
C LYS A 143 12.34 7.43 12.33
N GLY A 144 11.96 6.98 11.14
CA GLY A 144 10.65 7.30 10.59
C GLY A 144 10.56 7.14 9.09
N VAL A 145 9.60 7.86 8.50
CA VAL A 145 9.27 7.81 7.08
C VAL A 145 8.97 9.20 6.52
N LEU A 146 9.32 9.40 5.25
CA LEU A 146 8.81 10.48 4.43
C LEU A 146 7.63 9.97 3.62
N TYR A 147 6.57 10.75 3.54
CA TYR A 147 5.37 10.37 2.81
C TYR A 147 4.71 11.57 2.15
N LYS A 148 3.99 11.28 1.07
CA LYS A 148 3.22 12.26 0.32
C LYS A 148 1.73 12.10 0.63
N THR A 149 1.10 13.17 1.07
CA THR A 149 -0.35 13.23 1.30
C THR A 149 -1.11 13.22 -0.02
N LYS A 150 -2.45 13.03 0.04
CA LYS A 150 -3.31 13.20 -1.15
C LYS A 150 -3.18 14.58 -1.82
N ALA A 151 -2.97 15.63 -1.01
CA ALA A 151 -2.77 16.99 -1.49
C ALA A 151 -1.42 17.18 -2.20
N GLY A 152 -0.55 16.16 -2.16
CA GLY A 152 0.77 16.19 -2.77
C GLY A 152 1.84 16.83 -1.91
N GLN A 153 1.54 17.17 -0.66
CA GLN A 153 2.52 17.68 0.30
C GLN A 153 3.38 16.53 0.82
N GLU A 154 4.67 16.76 0.93
CA GLU A 154 5.63 15.81 1.49
C GLU A 154 5.86 16.14 2.97
N LEU A 155 5.62 15.15 3.82
CA LEU A 155 5.68 15.25 5.27
C LEU A 155 6.56 14.13 5.82
N ALA A 156 7.11 14.35 7.01
CA ALA A 156 7.82 13.33 7.78
C ALA A 156 6.96 12.83 8.93
N ALA A 157 7.03 11.54 9.24
CA ALA A 157 6.52 10.96 10.48
C ALA A 157 7.65 10.21 11.17
N SER A 158 7.77 10.38 12.49
CA SER A 158 8.84 9.79 13.29
C SER A 158 8.30 8.78 14.29
N ALA A 159 9.03 7.68 14.47
CA ALA A 159 8.73 6.67 15.48
C ALA A 159 9.96 5.86 15.87
N SER A 160 9.90 5.24 17.05
CA SER A 160 10.96 4.36 17.55
C SER A 160 11.05 3.05 16.75
N LEU A 161 9.93 2.56 16.20
CA LEU A 161 9.88 1.38 15.35
C LEU A 161 9.10 1.66 14.06
N THR A 162 9.69 1.36 12.91
CA THR A 162 9.02 1.44 11.60
C THR A 162 8.89 0.05 11.00
N ILE A 163 7.65 -0.38 10.73
CA ILE A 163 7.33 -1.68 10.14
C ILE A 163 6.84 -1.48 8.71
N VAL A 164 7.55 -2.04 7.73
CA VAL A 164 7.19 -1.93 6.32
C VAL A 164 6.39 -3.15 5.85
N CYS A 165 5.14 -2.91 5.42
CA CYS A 165 4.16 -3.91 5.00
C CYS A 165 3.41 -3.46 3.72
N ASP A 166 4.11 -2.84 2.77
CA ASP A 166 3.56 -2.24 1.54
C ASP A 166 3.35 -3.25 0.39
N GLY A 167 3.51 -4.55 0.65
CA GLY A 167 3.08 -5.63 -0.22
C GLY A 167 4.05 -5.99 -1.35
N CYS A 168 3.57 -6.71 -2.36
CA CYS A 168 4.41 -7.23 -3.44
C CYS A 168 5.04 -6.12 -4.28
N PHE A 169 4.36 -5.00 -4.49
CA PHE A 169 4.88 -3.84 -5.23
C PHE A 169 5.59 -2.81 -4.33
N SER A 170 6.21 -3.30 -3.25
CA SER A 170 6.95 -2.46 -2.31
C SER A 170 8.00 -1.59 -3.01
N ASN A 171 7.96 -0.29 -2.73
CA ASN A 171 8.98 0.67 -3.19
C ASN A 171 10.20 0.67 -2.27
N LEU A 172 10.05 0.20 -1.03
CA LEU A 172 11.08 0.26 0.01
C LEU A 172 11.91 -1.03 0.08
N ARG A 173 11.36 -2.17 -0.36
CA ARG A 173 12.00 -3.50 -0.22
C ARG A 173 13.40 -3.58 -0.83
N SER A 174 13.68 -2.89 -1.93
CA SER A 174 15.01 -2.93 -2.56
C SER A 174 16.11 -2.31 -1.71
N ASN A 175 15.76 -1.43 -0.78
CA ASN A 175 16.69 -0.77 0.14
C ASN A 175 16.88 -1.58 1.43
N LEU A 176 15.91 -2.44 1.79
CA LEU A 176 15.88 -3.18 3.05
C LEU A 176 16.34 -4.64 2.94
N CYS A 177 16.37 -5.24 1.75
CA CYS A 177 16.62 -6.68 1.60
C CYS A 177 17.78 -7.01 0.65
N SER A 178 18.63 -7.94 1.08
CA SER A 178 19.60 -8.68 0.28
C SER A 178 19.27 -10.19 0.36
N PRO A 179 19.24 -10.93 -0.76
CA PRO A 179 19.49 -10.52 -2.14
C PRO A 179 18.33 -9.71 -2.73
N LYS A 180 18.64 -8.91 -3.77
CA LYS A 180 17.64 -8.11 -4.47
C LYS A 180 16.71 -9.03 -5.29
N VAL A 181 15.55 -9.35 -4.74
CA VAL A 181 14.53 -10.16 -5.41
C VAL A 181 13.94 -9.38 -6.59
N LYS A 182 14.15 -9.89 -7.82
CA LYS A 182 13.43 -9.40 -9.01
C LYS A 182 12.05 -10.04 -9.01
N ILE A 183 11.00 -9.23 -8.84
CA ILE A 183 9.64 -9.73 -9.01
C ILE A 183 9.33 -9.74 -10.51
N PRO A 184 9.01 -10.90 -11.11
CA PRO A 184 8.51 -10.91 -12.47
C PRO A 184 7.15 -10.20 -12.49
N HIS A 185 7.12 -9.01 -13.09
CA HIS A 185 5.87 -8.34 -13.41
C HIS A 185 5.23 -9.10 -14.57
N TYR A 186 4.44 -10.13 -14.27
CA TYR A 186 3.46 -10.65 -15.23
C TYR A 186 2.20 -9.79 -15.09
N ILE A 187 2.00 -8.89 -16.05
CA ILE A 187 0.71 -8.23 -16.31
C ILE A 187 0.25 -8.71 -17.68
#